data_AF-A0A972I4Y9-F1
#
_entry.id   AF-A0A972I4Y9-F1
#
_cell.length_a   1.000
_cell.length_b   1.000
_cell.length_c   1.000
_cell.angle_alpha   90.00
_cell.angle_beta   90.00
_cell.angle_gamma   90.00
#
_symmetry.space_group_name_H-M   'P 1'
#
loop_
_entity.id
_entity.type
_entity.pdbx_description
1 polymer ?
#
loop_
_entity_poly.entity_id
_entity_poly.type
_entity_poly.pdbx_seq_one_letter_code
_entity_poly.pdbx_strand_id
1 'polypeptide(L)'
;FIRDGKKEKKRKTRLFKDRFPRGPKDQVRYYYRKYLNKVRSVIEIEPSDTSLDVNNKATGFDRGVIEKIREIYINIRYGNKEAKAETVKEMEELYKKL
;
A
#
# COMPACT_ATOMS: atom_id res chain seq x y z
N PHE A 1 14.53 -22.87 -31.83
CA PHE A 1 14.33 -21.60 -31.12
C PHE A 1 12.83 -21.28 -31.11
N ILE A 2 12.12 -21.53 -30.02
CA ILE A 2 10.75 -21.05 -29.86
C ILE A 2 10.79 -20.04 -28.70
N ARG A 3 10.76 -18.75 -29.04
CA ARG A 3 10.52 -17.68 -28.07
C ARG A 3 9.01 -17.59 -27.89
N ASP A 4 8.50 -18.27 -26.89
CA ASP A 4 7.14 -18.06 -26.42
C ASP A 4 7.03 -16.67 -25.80
N GLY A 5 6.57 -15.71 -26.61
CA GLY A 5 6.15 -14.39 -26.15
C GLY A 5 4.90 -14.52 -25.29
N LYS A 6 5.08 -14.79 -23.99
CA LYS A 6 4.02 -14.66 -22.99
C LYS A 6 3.64 -13.18 -22.91
N LYS A 7 2.60 -12.79 -23.65
CA LYS A 7 1.87 -11.53 -23.46
C LYS A 7 1.51 -11.42 -21.98
N GLU A 8 2.14 -10.49 -21.26
CA GLU A 8 1.74 -10.12 -19.91
C GLU A 8 0.26 -9.74 -19.93
N LYS A 9 -0.58 -10.60 -19.38
CA LYS A 9 -1.96 -10.27 -19.09
C LYS A 9 -1.90 -9.13 -18.08
N LYS A 10 -2.06 -7.87 -18.53
CA LYS A 10 -2.35 -6.73 -17.66
C LYS A 10 -3.51 -7.14 -16.75
N ARG A 11 -3.21 -7.54 -15.52
CA ARG A 11 -4.22 -7.86 -14.52
C ARG A 11 -5.00 -6.58 -14.33
N LYS A 12 -6.21 -6.51 -14.88
CA LYS A 12 -7.19 -5.48 -14.55
C LYS A 12 -7.36 -5.56 -13.04
N THR A 13 -6.66 -4.71 -12.30
CA THR A 13 -6.85 -4.52 -10.86
C THR A 13 -8.33 -4.23 -10.71
N ARG A 14 -9.07 -5.19 -10.16
CA ARG A 14 -10.48 -4.98 -9.84
C ARG A 14 -10.51 -3.75 -8.94
N LEU A 15 -10.95 -2.63 -9.50
CA LEU A 15 -11.37 -1.43 -8.79
C LEU A 15 -12.62 -1.82 -7.99
N PHE A 16 -12.46 -2.69 -7.00
CA PHE A 16 -13.45 -2.79 -5.95
C PHE A 16 -13.48 -1.40 -5.33
N LYS A 17 -14.63 -0.75 -5.46
CA LYS A 17 -15.00 0.41 -4.66
C LYS A 17 -14.97 -0.09 -3.21
N ASP A 18 -13.78 -0.11 -2.60
CA ASP A 18 -13.58 -0.67 -1.26
C ASP A 18 -14.45 0.17 -0.33
N ARG A 19 -15.56 -0.42 0.12
CA ARG A 19 -16.29 0.11 1.25
C ARG A 19 -15.31 0.19 2.41
N PHE A 20 -15.36 1.29 3.17
CA PHE A 20 -14.53 1.41 4.36
C PHE A 20 -14.84 0.24 5.31
N PRO A 21 -13.83 -0.57 5.67
CA PRO A 21 -14.05 -1.81 6.43
C PRO A 21 -14.40 -1.49 7.90
N ARG A 22 -15.02 -2.45 8.59
CA ARG A 22 -15.42 -2.28 10.01
C ARG A 22 -14.27 -2.53 10.99
N GLY A 23 -13.40 -3.50 10.71
CA GLY A 23 -12.33 -3.90 11.62
C GLY A 23 -11.12 -2.95 11.55
N PRO A 24 -10.54 -2.49 12.69
CA PRO A 24 -9.40 -1.58 12.69
C PRO A 24 -8.20 -2.10 11.88
N LYS A 25 -7.92 -3.40 11.96
CA LYS A 25 -6.85 -4.05 11.18
C LYS A 25 -7.06 -3.91 9.68
N ASP A 26 -8.29 -4.09 9.22
CA ASP A 26 -8.64 -3.95 7.82
C ASP A 26 -8.71 -2.49 7.38
N GLN A 27 -9.02 -1.56 8.30
CA GLN A 27 -8.96 -0.12 8.04
C GLN A 27 -7.52 0.35 7.81
N VAL A 28 -6.55 -0.15 8.58
CA VAL A 28 -5.11 0.10 8.31
C VAL A 28 -4.72 -0.44 6.93
N ARG A 29 -5.14 -1.66 6.59
CA ARG A 29 -4.89 -2.26 5.27
C ARG A 29 -5.55 -1.46 4.14
N TYR A 30 -6.74 -0.91 4.38
CA TYR A 30 -7.45 -0.05 3.44
C TYR A 30 -6.64 1.20 3.11
N TYR A 31 -6.14 1.92 4.11
CA TYR A 31 -5.29 3.10 3.88
C TYR A 31 -3.96 2.73 3.22
N TYR A 32 -3.34 1.62 3.60
CA TYR A 32 -2.13 1.14 2.92
C TYR A 32 -2.39 0.83 1.43
N ARG A 33 -3.53 0.22 1.08
CA ARG A 33 -3.93 0.01 -0.33
C ARG A 33 -4.14 1.34 -1.07
N LYS A 34 -4.72 2.35 -0.42
CA LYS A 34 -4.86 3.69 -1.02
C LYS A 34 -3.51 4.34 -1.28
N TYR A 35 -2.57 4.20 -0.35
CA TYR A 35 -1.17 4.61 -0.54
C TYR A 35 -0.55 3.93 -1.77
N LEU A 36 -0.61 2.59 -1.87
CA LEU A 36 -0.06 1.86 -3.02
C LEU A 36 -0.69 2.29 -4.35
N ASN A 37 -2.00 2.54 -4.38
CA ASN A 37 -2.67 3.04 -5.57
C ASN A 37 -2.21 4.45 -5.96
N LYS A 38 -1.96 5.32 -4.97
CA LYS A 38 -1.44 6.68 -5.21
C LYS A 38 -0.02 6.62 -5.77
N VAL A 39 0.85 5.81 -5.19
CA VAL A 39 2.20 5.57 -5.71
C VAL A 39 2.17 4.98 -7.12
N ARG A 40 1.30 4.00 -7.38
CA ARG A 40 1.15 3.39 -8.72
C ARG A 40 0.70 4.38 -9.81
N SER A 41 0.09 5.50 -9.42
CA SER A 41 -0.33 6.52 -10.38
C SER A 41 0.82 7.34 -10.95
N VAL A 42 1.98 7.31 -10.29
CA VAL A 42 3.18 8.09 -10.68
C VAL A 42 4.40 7.23 -10.98
N ILE A 43 4.47 6.01 -10.46
CA ILE A 43 5.56 5.06 -10.71
C ILE A 43 5.03 3.64 -10.95
N GLU A 44 5.80 2.84 -11.68
CA GLU A 44 5.49 1.43 -11.87
C GLU A 44 5.85 0.62 -10.61
N ILE A 45 4.92 -0.23 -10.16
CA ILE A 45 5.12 -1.17 -9.05
C ILE A 45 4.98 -2.59 -9.60
N GLU A 46 6.04 -3.37 -9.48
CA GLU A 46 6.09 -4.75 -9.92
C GLU A 46 5.42 -5.70 -8.90
N PRO A 47 4.92 -6.87 -9.33
CA PRO A 47 4.36 -7.85 -8.41
C PRO A 47 5.38 -8.40 -7.38
N SER A 48 6.67 -8.37 -7.72
CA SER A 48 7.81 -8.76 -6.88
C SER A 48 8.20 -7.69 -5.86
N ASP A 49 7.75 -6.45 -6.03
CA ASP A 49 8.14 -5.36 -5.14
C ASP A 49 7.63 -5.61 -3.72
N THR A 50 8.56 -5.55 -2.78
CA THR A 50 8.24 -5.54 -1.36
C THR A 50 7.73 -4.16 -0.93
N SER A 51 7.15 -4.07 0.28
CA SER A 51 6.80 -2.77 0.87
C SER A 51 7.98 -1.79 0.95
N LEU A 52 9.20 -2.31 1.15
CA LEU A 52 10.42 -1.50 1.17
C LEU A 52 10.77 -1.01 -0.23
N ASP A 53 10.68 -1.88 -1.24
CA ASP A 53 10.94 -1.51 -2.63
C ASP A 53 9.99 -0.41 -3.10
N VAL A 54 8.68 -0.54 -2.80
CA VAL A 54 7.70 0.49 -3.12
C VAL A 54 8.07 1.83 -2.47
N ASN A 55 8.41 1.83 -1.18
CA ASN A 55 8.84 3.04 -0.48
C ASN A 55 10.09 3.66 -1.11
N ASN A 56 11.07 2.84 -1.51
CA ASN A 56 12.31 3.31 -2.15
C ASN A 56 12.07 3.91 -3.54
N LYS A 57 11.14 3.33 -4.32
CA LYS A 57 10.77 3.85 -5.64
C LYS A 57 9.93 5.14 -5.55
N ALA A 58 9.18 5.35 -4.46
CA ALA A 58 8.29 6.48 -4.25
C ALA A 58 9.02 7.81 -3.93
N THR A 59 10.03 8.16 -4.72
CA THR A 59 10.94 9.31 -4.51
C THR A 59 10.26 10.68 -4.54
N GLY A 60 9.08 10.80 -5.17
CA GLY A 60 8.28 12.03 -5.22
C GLY A 60 7.40 12.28 -3.99
N PHE A 61 7.43 11.41 -2.99
CA PHE A 61 6.64 11.55 -1.75
C PHE A 61 7.54 11.89 -0.57
N ASP A 62 6.97 12.51 0.47
CA ASP A 62 7.68 12.74 1.73
C ASP A 62 8.13 11.41 2.34
N ARG A 63 9.45 11.24 2.47
CA ARG A 63 10.08 10.01 2.94
C ARG A 63 9.64 9.63 4.36
N GLY A 64 9.48 10.61 5.25
CA GLY A 64 9.05 10.39 6.63
C GLY A 64 7.59 9.92 6.69
N VAL A 65 6.71 10.49 5.87
CA VAL A 65 5.31 10.09 5.77
C VAL A 65 5.18 8.65 5.25
N ILE A 66 5.82 8.32 4.13
CA ILE A 66 5.70 6.99 3.52
C ILE A 66 6.36 5.91 4.38
N GLU A 67 7.46 6.22 5.08
CA GLU A 67 8.10 5.26 5.97
C GLU A 67 7.22 4.95 7.18
N LYS A 68 6.56 5.98 7.75
CA LYS A 68 5.63 5.77 8.86
C LYS A 68 4.38 4.98 8.46
N ILE A 69 3.86 5.21 7.25
CA ILE A 69 2.78 4.39 6.66
C ILE A 69 3.21 2.92 6.58
N ARG A 70 4.41 2.66 6.05
CA ARG A 70 4.97 1.31 5.93
C ARG A 70 5.15 0.65 7.30
N GLU A 71 5.71 1.38 8.26
CA GLU A 71 5.96 0.89 9.61
C GLU A 71 4.66 0.44 10.30
N ILE A 72 3.64 1.30 10.31
CA ILE A 72 2.32 0.97 10.88
C ILE A 72 1.75 -0.29 10.21
N TYR A 73 1.82 -0.35 8.88
CA TYR A 73 1.30 -1.49 8.13
C TYR A 73 2.01 -2.81 8.46
N ILE A 74 3.34 -2.83 8.49
CA ILE A 74 4.13 -4.04 8.81
C ILE A 74 3.80 -4.50 10.23
N ASN A 75 3.79 -3.57 11.19
CA ASN A 75 3.50 -3.87 12.60
C ASN A 75 2.10 -4.46 12.80
N ILE A 76 1.10 -3.99 12.05
CA ILE A 76 -0.29 -4.51 12.12
C ILE A 76 -0.47 -5.80 11.31
N ARG A 77 0.23 -5.96 10.18
CA ARG A 77 0.07 -7.13 9.30
C ARG A 77 0.82 -8.35 9.81
N TYR A 78 2.07 -8.17 10.23
CA TYR A 78 3.00 -9.24 10.56
C TYR A 78 3.44 -9.21 12.02
N GLY A 79 3.32 -8.06 12.71
CA GLY A 79 3.60 -7.96 14.13
C GLY A 79 2.45 -8.44 15.00
N ASN A 80 2.72 -8.49 16.31
CA ASN A 80 1.73 -8.82 17.34
C ASN A 80 0.91 -7.59 17.81
N LYS A 81 1.03 -6.45 17.11
CA LYS A 81 0.37 -5.21 17.52
C LYS A 81 -1.08 -5.22 17.08
N GLU A 82 -1.99 -5.07 18.04
CA GLU A 82 -3.41 -4.92 17.77
C GLU A 82 -3.70 -3.55 17.16
N ALA A 83 -4.48 -3.52 16.09
CA ALA A 83 -4.93 -2.26 15.50
C ALA A 83 -6.05 -1.66 16.36
N LYS A 84 -5.89 -0.40 16.75
CA LYS A 84 -6.90 0.38 17.49
C LYS A 84 -7.37 1.57 16.65
N ALA A 85 -8.45 2.22 17.08
CA ALA A 85 -8.99 3.40 16.41
C ALA A 85 -7.93 4.51 16.22
N GLU A 86 -7.05 4.68 17.21
CA GLU A 86 -5.93 5.64 17.14
C GLU A 86 -4.96 5.32 16.00
N THR A 87 -4.60 4.04 15.82
CA THR A 87 -3.72 3.59 14.73
C THR A 87 -4.36 3.84 13.37
N VAL A 88 -5.68 3.65 13.26
CA VAL A 88 -6.43 3.93 12.03
C VAL A 88 -6.43 5.42 11.73
N LYS A 89 -6.69 6.26 12.75
CA LYS A 89 -6.67 7.71 12.61
C LYS A 89 -5.29 8.23 12.21
N GLU A 90 -4.23 7.71 12.81
CA GLU A 90 -2.86 8.05 12.43
C GLU A 90 -2.56 7.67 10.97
N MET A 91 -2.99 6.47 10.55
CA MET A 91 -2.83 6.03 9.16
C MET A 91 -3.60 6.91 8.17
N GLU A 92 -4.79 7.37 8.55
CA GLU A 92 -5.59 8.33 7.76
C GLU A 92 -4.89 9.69 7.63
N GLU A 93 -4.39 10.23 8.75
CA GLU A 93 -3.69 11.53 8.77
C GLU A 93 -2.41 11.49 7.94
N LEU A 94 -1.65 10.39 8.00
CA LEU A 94 -0.49 10.19 7.14
C LEU A 94 -0.90 10.11 5.67
N TYR A 95 -1.97 9.37 5.34
CA TYR A 95 -2.46 9.29 3.98
C TYR A 95 -2.91 10.67 3.43
N LYS A 96 -3.49 11.53 4.26
CA LYS A 96 -3.88 12.90 3.87
C LYS A 96 -2.69 13.82 3.55
N LYS A 97 -1.49 13.49 4.02
CA LYS A 97 -0.24 14.23 3.76
C LYS A 97 0.46 13.81 2.47
N LEU A 98 0.07 12.67 1.89
CA LEU A 98 0.51 12.23 0.56
C LEU A 98 -0.23 12.99 -0.52
#